data_AF-A0A4V2Y474-F1
#
_entry.id   AF-A0A4V2Y474-F1
#
_cell.length_a   1.000
_cell.length_b   1.000
_cell.length_c   1.000
_cell.angle_alpha   90.00
_cell.angle_beta   90.00
_cell.angle_gamma   90.00
#
_symmetry.space_group_name_H-M   'P 1'
#
loop_
_entity.id
_entity.type
_entity.pdbx_description
1 polymer ?
#
loop_
_entity_poly.entity_id
_entity_poly.type
_entity_poly.pdbx_seq_one_letter_code
_entity_poly.pdbx_strand_id
1 'polypeptide(L)'
;MSDSLWRAVVPPYRMLDPGLVLAETTLLDTLAELCAVLPDERRASFLLNEALIRAGATPQLIGRDGEWRMVVAGQDPHAAAATALAVLVAAHGWRRLKRCLRCGRPFIDRTNGVSRRGCADHPGRPRVRRTAKP
;
A
#
# COMPACT_ATOMS: atom_id res chain seq x y z
N MET A 1 20.17 -19.94 -6.70
CA MET A 1 18.98 -20.13 -5.85
C MET A 1 17.85 -19.35 -6.49
N SER A 2 16.76 -20.02 -6.88
CA SER A 2 15.75 -19.50 -7.82
C SER A 2 15.07 -18.21 -7.34
N ASP A 3 15.37 -17.12 -8.04
CA ASP A 3 14.82 -15.76 -7.87
C ASP A 3 13.42 -15.64 -8.51
N SER A 4 12.56 -16.64 -8.28
CA SER A 4 11.21 -16.72 -8.85
C SER A 4 10.16 -17.09 -7.80
N LEU A 5 10.45 -16.77 -6.55
CA LEU A 5 9.42 -16.75 -5.54
C LEU A 5 8.56 -15.50 -5.83
N TRP A 6 7.35 -15.74 -6.33
CA TRP A 6 6.23 -14.79 -6.44
C TRP A 6 6.43 -13.53 -7.31
N ARG A 7 6.44 -13.67 -8.65
CA ARG A 7 5.76 -12.66 -9.48
C ARG A 7 4.26 -12.78 -9.24
N ALA A 8 3.80 -12.27 -8.10
CA ALA A 8 2.38 -12.25 -7.77
C ALA A 8 1.63 -11.55 -8.92
N VAL A 9 0.70 -12.26 -9.54
CA VAL A 9 -0.31 -11.63 -10.40
C VAL A 9 -1.00 -10.60 -9.52
N VAL A 10 -0.85 -9.33 -9.91
CA VAL A 10 -1.24 -8.15 -9.13
C VAL A 10 -2.74 -8.24 -8.79
N PRO A 11 -3.10 -8.34 -7.50
CA PRO A 11 -4.48 -8.09 -7.09
C PRO A 11 -4.81 -6.64 -7.46
N PRO A 12 -5.93 -6.35 -8.14
CA PRO A 12 -6.43 -4.98 -8.29
C PRO A 12 -6.35 -4.26 -6.93
N TYR A 13 -5.90 -3.00 -6.85
CA TYR A 13 -5.68 -2.27 -5.57
C TYR A 13 -6.86 -2.38 -4.60
N ARG A 14 -8.08 -2.46 -5.14
CA ARG A 14 -9.33 -2.72 -4.41
C ARG A 14 -9.31 -3.97 -3.52
N MET A 15 -8.45 -4.96 -3.79
CA MET A 15 -8.28 -6.16 -2.97
C MET A 15 -7.41 -5.92 -1.73
N LEU A 16 -6.59 -4.87 -1.74
CA LEU A 16 -5.81 -4.43 -0.59
C LEU A 16 -6.57 -3.38 0.25
N ASP A 17 -7.73 -2.92 -0.22
CA ASP A 17 -8.65 -2.12 0.57
C ASP A 17 -9.49 -3.05 1.49
N PRO A 18 -9.80 -2.62 2.73
CA PRO A 18 -9.57 -1.29 3.29
C PRO A 18 -8.15 -1.03 3.82
N GLY A 19 -7.26 -2.03 3.81
CA GLY A 19 -5.92 -1.92 4.39
C GLY A 19 -5.08 -0.74 3.89
N LEU A 20 -5.13 -0.41 2.59
CA LEU A 20 -4.40 0.77 2.07
C LEU A 20 -5.03 2.10 2.50
N VAL A 21 -6.35 2.15 2.67
CA VAL A 21 -7.03 3.32 3.27
C VAL A 21 -6.60 3.47 4.72
N LEU A 22 -6.59 2.37 5.48
CA LEU A 22 -6.10 2.37 6.85
C LEU A 22 -4.63 2.80 6.92
N ALA A 23 -3.76 2.38 6.00
CA ALA A 23 -2.37 2.84 6.00
C ALA A 23 -2.24 4.36 5.86
N GLU A 24 -3.04 5.01 5.00
CA GLU A 24 -3.04 6.48 4.85
C GLU A 24 -3.62 7.21 6.08
N THR A 25 -4.29 6.53 7.02
CA THR A 25 -4.91 7.16 8.20
C THR A 25 -4.30 6.74 9.54
N THR A 26 -3.81 5.52 9.67
CA THR A 26 -3.28 4.94 10.92
C THR A 26 -1.75 4.79 10.93
N LEU A 27 -1.11 4.74 9.75
CA LEU A 27 0.34 4.58 9.61
C LEU A 27 1.02 5.84 9.07
N LEU A 28 0.51 7.03 9.38
CA LEU A 28 1.04 8.28 8.84
C LEU A 28 2.54 8.48 9.15
N ASP A 29 2.96 8.22 10.39
CA ASP A 29 4.36 8.36 10.79
C ASP A 29 5.24 7.33 10.09
N THR A 30 4.83 6.06 10.09
CA THR A 30 5.53 4.99 9.36
C THR A 30 5.65 5.31 7.87
N LEU A 31 4.58 5.76 7.22
CA LEU A 31 4.62 6.17 5.82
C LEU A 31 5.55 7.37 5.60
N ALA A 32 5.60 8.31 6.54
CA ALA A 32 6.50 9.46 6.47
C ALA A 32 7.97 9.02 6.59
N GLU A 33 8.28 8.09 7.49
CA GLU A 33 9.62 7.51 7.64
C GLU A 33 10.04 6.72 6.39
N LEU A 34 9.16 5.85 5.88
CA LEU A 34 9.39 5.11 4.64
C LEU A 34 9.67 6.05 3.47
N CYS A 35 8.86 7.10 3.30
CA CYS A 35 9.09 8.11 2.27
C CYS A 35 10.35 8.96 2.49
N ALA A 36 10.91 9.01 3.71
CA ALA A 36 12.12 9.76 4.01
C ALA A 36 13.39 8.99 3.63
N VAL A 37 13.37 7.67 3.79
CA VAL A 37 14.55 6.82 3.55
C VAL A 37 14.69 6.38 2.10
N LEU A 38 13.62 6.42 1.30
CA LEU A 38 13.71 6.10 -0.13
C LEU A 38 14.65 7.08 -0.86
N PRO A 39 15.51 6.58 -1.79
CA PRO A 39 15.44 5.28 -2.45
C PRO A 39 16.20 4.12 -1.77
N ASP A 40 16.60 4.23 -0.49
CA ASP A 40 17.16 3.09 0.26
C ASP A 40 16.07 2.07 0.61
N GLU A 41 15.78 1.18 -0.35
CA GLU A 41 14.77 0.13 -0.24
C GLU A 41 15.10 -0.89 0.85
N ARG A 42 16.39 -1.10 1.15
CA ARG A 42 16.82 -1.99 2.23
C ARG A 42 16.43 -1.37 3.57
N ARG A 43 16.74 -0.09 3.81
CA ARG A 43 16.32 0.60 5.03
C ARG A 43 14.80 0.68 5.14
N ALA A 44 14.10 0.95 4.04
CA ALA A 44 12.64 0.94 3.99
C ALA A 44 12.05 -0.43 4.37
N SER A 45 12.64 -1.53 3.88
CA SER A 45 12.20 -2.89 4.24
C SER A 45 12.35 -3.19 5.73
N PHE A 46 13.42 -2.72 6.37
CA PHE A 46 13.60 -2.87 7.81
C PHE A 46 12.50 -2.13 8.58
N LEU A 47 12.21 -0.88 8.23
CA LEU A 47 11.14 -0.10 8.87
C LEU A 47 9.76 -0.75 8.69
N LEU A 48 9.46 -1.26 7.50
CA LEU A 48 8.18 -1.91 7.24
C LEU A 48 8.05 -3.25 8.00
N ASN A 49 9.13 -4.03 8.10
CA ASN A 49 9.14 -5.26 8.90
C ASN A 49 8.95 -4.98 10.39
N GLU A 50 9.60 -3.94 10.93
CA GLU A 50 9.39 -3.50 12.31
C GLU A 50 7.93 -3.09 12.56
N ALA A 51 7.30 -2.39 11.61
CA ALA A 51 5.88 -2.03 11.71
C ALA A 51 4.97 -3.27 11.72
N LEU A 52 5.24 -4.27 10.88
CA LEU A 52 4.52 -5.55 10.87
C LEU A 52 4.63 -6.28 12.21
N ILE A 53 5.86 -6.40 12.75
CA ILE A 53 6.12 -7.07 14.02
C ILE A 53 5.42 -6.33 15.16
N ARG A 54 5.55 -5.01 15.24
CA ARG A 54 4.94 -4.18 16.28
C ARG A 54 3.41 -4.28 16.28
N ALA A 55 2.81 -4.33 15.10
CA ALA A 55 1.37 -4.47 14.95
C ALA A 55 0.86 -5.91 15.18
N GLY A 56 1.74 -6.88 15.45
CA GLY A 56 1.34 -8.28 15.60
C GLY A 56 0.73 -8.87 14.32
N ALA A 57 1.16 -8.37 13.15
CA ALA A 57 0.62 -8.78 11.86
C ALA A 57 0.84 -10.27 11.63
N THR A 58 -0.25 -11.04 11.72
CA THR A 58 -0.25 -12.49 11.56
C THR A 58 -1.11 -12.87 10.36
N PRO A 59 -0.54 -12.98 9.14
CA PRO A 59 -1.29 -13.36 7.96
C PRO A 59 -1.90 -14.76 8.10
N GLN A 60 -3.15 -14.90 7.67
CA GLN A 60 -3.86 -16.17 7.58
C GLN A 60 -4.42 -16.34 6.18
N LEU A 61 -4.44 -17.58 5.72
CA LEU A 61 -5.06 -17.95 4.46
C LEU A 61 -6.45 -18.53 4.77
N ILE A 62 -7.50 -17.85 4.31
CA ILE A 62 -8.89 -18.31 4.46
C ILE A 62 -9.46 -18.68 3.08
N GLY A 63 -10.20 -19.79 3.03
CA GLY A 63 -10.89 -20.25 1.83
C GLY A 63 -12.41 -20.11 1.99
N ARG A 64 -13.10 -19.59 0.97
CA ARG A 64 -14.56 -19.54 0.90
C ARG A 64 -15.03 -19.73 -0.54
N ASP A 65 -15.94 -20.69 -0.76
CA ASP A 65 -16.57 -20.95 -2.07
C ASP A 65 -15.57 -21.14 -3.23
N GLY A 66 -14.42 -21.77 -2.95
CA GLY A 66 -13.35 -21.98 -3.93
C GLY A 66 -12.42 -20.78 -4.14
N GLU A 67 -12.68 -19.65 -3.48
CA GLU A 67 -11.78 -18.50 -3.44
C GLU A 67 -10.86 -18.52 -2.22
N TRP A 68 -9.59 -18.15 -2.41
CA TRP A 68 -8.62 -18.00 -1.34
C TRP A 68 -8.29 -16.53 -1.11
N ARG A 69 -8.27 -16.12 0.15
CA ARG A 69 -7.93 -14.75 0.54
C ARG A 69 -6.92 -14.76 1.68
N MET A 70 -5.95 -13.87 1.58
CA MET A 70 -5.07 -13.55 2.70
C MET A 70 -5.79 -12.52 3.58
N VAL A 71 -5.91 -12.80 4.87
CA VAL A 71 -6.41 -11.88 5.90
C VAL A 71 -5.36 -11.74 6.99
N VAL A 72 -5.48 -10.71 7.82
CA VAL A 72 -4.66 -10.58 9.03
C VAL A 72 -5.50 -11.05 10.20
N ALA A 73 -4.96 -11.94 11.02
CA ALA A 73 -5.65 -12.41 12.22
C ALA A 73 -5.88 -11.24 13.20
N GLY A 74 -7.05 -11.21 13.83
CA GLY A 74 -7.43 -10.15 14.77
C GLY A 74 -8.07 -8.92 14.11
N GLN A 75 -8.38 -7.91 14.92
CA GLN A 75 -9.06 -6.68 14.49
C GLN A 75 -8.17 -5.43 14.57
N ASP A 76 -6.85 -5.56 14.71
CA ASP A 76 -5.97 -4.39 14.78
C ASP A 76 -5.85 -3.71 13.40
N PRO A 77 -6.33 -2.45 13.25
CA PRO A 77 -6.22 -1.72 11.99
C PRO A 77 -4.76 -1.45 11.58
N HIS A 78 -3.80 -1.39 12.51
CA HIS A 78 -2.39 -1.23 12.17
C HIS A 78 -1.82 -2.48 11.51
N ALA A 79 -2.22 -3.66 11.99
CA ALA A 79 -1.80 -4.94 11.44
C ALA A 79 -2.32 -5.12 10.01
N ALA A 80 -3.60 -4.79 9.79
CA ALA A 80 -4.22 -4.80 8.47
C ALA A 80 -3.56 -3.80 7.52
N ALA A 81 -3.29 -2.57 8.00
CA ALA A 81 -2.64 -1.52 7.22
C ALA A 81 -1.20 -1.89 6.81
N ALA A 82 -0.39 -2.36 7.76
CA ALA A 82 1.00 -2.72 7.54
C ALA A 82 1.11 -3.91 6.58
N THR A 83 0.23 -4.90 6.73
CA THR A 83 0.18 -6.07 5.82
C THR A 83 -0.21 -5.66 4.41
N ALA A 84 -1.26 -4.84 4.24
CA ALA A 84 -1.66 -4.36 2.93
C ALA A 84 -0.55 -3.55 2.24
N LEU A 85 0.18 -2.74 3.00
CA LEU A 85 1.35 -2.00 2.50
C LEU A 85 2.48 -2.94 2.09
N ALA A 86 2.79 -3.97 2.87
CA ALA A 86 3.79 -4.97 2.53
C ALA A 86 3.45 -5.75 1.26
N VAL A 87 2.19 -6.17 1.11
CA VAL A 87 1.70 -6.82 -0.12
C VAL A 87 1.80 -5.88 -1.33
N LEU A 88 1.47 -4.59 -1.16
CA LEU A 88 1.61 -3.60 -2.22
C LEU A 88 3.08 -3.47 -2.66
N VAL A 89 4.00 -3.35 -1.70
CA VAL A 89 5.44 -3.21 -1.96
C VAL A 89 5.99 -4.47 -2.62
N ALA A 90 5.62 -5.67 -2.16
CA ALA A 90 6.04 -6.92 -2.79
C ALA A 90 5.56 -7.03 -4.25
N ALA A 91 4.35 -6.54 -4.56
CA ALA A 91 3.80 -6.61 -5.91
C ALA A 91 4.29 -5.51 -6.87
N HIS A 92 4.67 -4.33 -6.37
CA HIS A 92 4.93 -3.14 -7.20
C HIS A 92 6.23 -2.38 -6.90
N GLY A 93 7.00 -2.84 -5.93
CA GLY A 93 8.09 -2.09 -5.34
C GLY A 93 7.60 -0.84 -4.60
N TRP A 94 8.54 0.06 -4.31
CA TRP A 94 8.31 1.22 -3.43
C TRP A 94 7.73 2.45 -4.12
N ARG A 95 7.68 2.47 -5.46
CA ARG A 95 7.33 3.65 -6.28
C ARG A 95 5.96 4.29 -6.01
N ARG A 96 5.08 3.57 -5.30
CA ARG A 96 3.72 4.02 -4.97
C ARG A 96 3.67 4.81 -3.66
N LEU A 97 4.71 4.74 -2.83
CA LEU A 97 4.83 5.55 -1.62
C LEU A 97 5.40 6.91 -2.04
N LYS A 98 4.62 7.97 -1.82
CA LYS A 98 4.95 9.31 -2.31
C LYS A 98 4.64 10.36 -1.26
N ARG A 99 5.24 11.54 -1.42
CA ARG A 99 4.89 12.75 -0.66
C ARG A 99 4.03 13.67 -1.50
N CYS A 100 3.00 14.24 -0.88
CA CYS A 100 2.14 15.22 -1.53
C CYS A 100 2.96 16.45 -1.94
N LEU A 101 2.85 16.89 -3.20
CA LEU A 101 3.57 18.07 -3.68
C LEU A 101 3.14 19.39 -3.02
N ARG A 102 2.00 19.42 -2.32
CA ARG A 102 1.49 20.63 -1.67
C ARG A 102 1.83 20.71 -0.18
N CYS A 103 1.72 19.60 0.54
CA CYS A 103 1.85 19.59 2.00
C CYS A 103 2.90 18.61 2.53
N GLY A 104 3.60 17.88 1.66
CA GLY A 104 4.62 16.90 2.06
C GLY A 104 4.08 15.63 2.75
N ARG A 105 2.79 15.57 3.10
CA ARG A 105 2.14 14.40 3.71
C ARG A 105 2.36 13.16 2.84
N PRO A 106 2.73 12.02 3.44
CA PRO A 106 2.87 10.79 2.68
C PRO A 106 1.49 10.33 2.19
N PHE A 107 1.48 9.63 1.05
CA PHE A 107 0.29 9.01 0.48
C PHE A 107 0.68 7.82 -0.40
N ILE A 108 -0.32 6.99 -0.71
CA ILE A 108 -0.19 5.82 -1.56
C ILE A 108 -0.83 6.13 -2.93
N ASP A 109 -0.03 6.02 -3.99
CA ASP A 109 -0.51 6.18 -5.36
C ASP A 109 -1.24 4.92 -5.85
N ARG A 110 -2.57 4.96 -5.76
CA ARG A 110 -3.48 3.90 -6.22
C ARG A 110 -3.89 4.02 -7.69
N THR A 111 -3.29 4.93 -8.46
CA THR A 111 -3.56 5.02 -9.91
C THR A 111 -2.78 3.96 -10.68
N ASN A 112 -3.37 3.40 -11.75
CA ASN A 112 -2.70 2.38 -12.57
C ASN A 112 -1.32 2.85 -13.06
N GLY A 113 -1.23 4.09 -13.56
CA GLY A 113 -0.01 4.67 -14.11
C GLY A 113 0.92 5.33 -13.10
N VAL A 114 0.70 5.19 -11.78
CA VAL A 114 1.53 5.83 -10.74
C VAL A 114 1.64 7.35 -10.97
N SER A 115 0.52 7.98 -11.36
CA SER A 115 0.44 9.37 -11.79
C SER A 115 -0.10 10.34 -10.73
N ARG A 116 -0.56 9.85 -9.57
CA ARG A 116 -1.07 10.70 -8.49
C ARG A 116 0.09 11.51 -7.90
N ARG A 117 -0.17 12.80 -7.64
CA ARG A 117 0.82 13.78 -7.13
C ARG A 117 0.43 14.42 -5.79
N GLY A 118 -0.71 14.04 -5.21
CA GLY A 118 -1.17 14.62 -3.95
C GLY A 118 -1.97 13.65 -3.09
N CYS A 119 -2.03 13.94 -1.78
CA CYS A 119 -2.71 13.13 -0.76
C CYS A 119 -4.24 13.20 -0.92
N ALA A 120 -4.98 12.59 0.02
CA ALA A 120 -6.44 12.58 -0.01
C ALA A 120 -7.04 13.99 0.08
N ASP A 121 -6.41 14.89 0.84
CA ASP A 121 -6.83 16.29 1.01
C ASP A 121 -6.44 17.18 -0.18
N HIS A 122 -5.46 16.75 -0.97
CA HIS A 122 -4.95 17.46 -2.13
C HIS A 122 -4.99 16.58 -3.39
N PRO A 123 -6.18 16.09 -3.80
CA PRO A 123 -6.28 15.27 -4.99
C PRO A 123 -5.78 16.10 -6.18
N GLY A 124 -4.72 15.64 -6.83
CA GLY A 124 -4.26 16.26 -8.07
C GLY A 124 -5.42 16.37 -9.04
N ARG A 125 -5.50 17.50 -9.76
CA ARG A 125 -6.62 17.96 -10.61
C ARG A 125 -7.56 16.81 -11.05
N PRO A 126 -8.88 16.87 -10.75
CA PRO A 126 -9.80 15.77 -11.06
C PRO A 126 -9.68 15.38 -12.53
N ARG A 127 -9.64 14.07 -12.81
CA ARG A 127 -9.71 13.56 -14.19
C ARG A 127 -10.96 14.16 -14.81
N VAL A 128 -10.79 14.98 -15.84
CA VAL A 128 -11.89 15.37 -16.72
C VAL A 128 -12.50 14.07 -17.21
N ARG A 129 -13.75 13.78 -16.84
CA ARG A 129 -14.51 12.68 -17.44
C ARG A 129 -14.52 12.97 -18.93
N ARG A 130 -13.87 12.12 -19.75
CA ARG A 130 -14.11 12.12 -21.19
C ARG A 130 -15.59 11.78 -21.36
N THR A 131 -16.41 12.77 -21.67
CA THR A 131 -17.75 12.54 -22.20
C THR A 131 -17.58 11.70 -23.47
N ALA A 132 -18.33 10.61 -23.57
CA ALA A 132 -18.40 9.85 -24.81
C ALA A 132 -18.88 10.81 -25.92
N LYS A 133 -18.17 10.81 -27.05
CA LYS A 133 -18.60 11.52 -28.25
C LYS A 133 -19.85 10.78 -28.78
N PRO A 134 -20.90 11.50 -29.23
CA PRO A 134 -22.15 10.89 -29.70
C PRO A 134 -21.94 9.94 -30.87
#